data_AF-A0A645DTS6-F1
#
_entry.id   AF-A0A645DTS6-F1
#
_cell.length_a   1.000
_cell.length_b   1.000
_cell.length_c   1.000
_cell.angle_alpha   90.00
_cell.angle_beta   90.00
_cell.angle_gamma   90.00
#
_symmetry.space_group_name_H-M   'P 1'
#
loop_
_entity.id
_entity.type
_entity.pdbx_description
1 polymer ?
#
loop_
_entity_poly.entity_id
_entity_poly.type
_entity_poly.pdbx_seq_one_letter_code
_entity_poly.pdbx_strand_id
1 'polypeptide(L)'
;MKNRAKRKRSFPRRRWSKNWYGNYQLTYQGRKVFINNNGSNRYSVCVDGKTAWSYKGKPLDNFVSAAYAAFELADPIERIRP
;
A
#
# COMPACT_ATOMS: atom_id res chain seq x y z
N MET A 1 -9.91 -3.51 15.63
CA MET A 1 -8.51 -3.04 15.59
C MET A 1 -8.40 -1.52 15.80
N LYS A 2 -8.18 -1.10 17.05
CA LYS A 2 -8.17 0.33 17.45
C LYS A 2 -7.11 1.15 16.69
N ASN A 3 -7.45 2.40 16.33
CA ASN A 3 -6.59 3.46 15.77
C ASN A 3 -6.05 3.26 14.34
N ARG A 4 -6.95 3.26 13.35
CA ARG A 4 -6.63 3.23 11.91
C ARG A 4 -5.73 4.39 11.47
N ALA A 5 -5.92 5.58 12.02
CA ALA A 5 -5.12 6.77 11.67
C ALA A 5 -3.63 6.59 11.99
N LYS A 6 -3.29 6.04 13.18
CA LYS A 6 -1.90 5.76 13.57
C LYS A 6 -1.27 4.69 12.67
N ARG A 7 -2.02 3.65 12.31
CA ARG A 7 -1.54 2.60 11.39
C ARG A 7 -1.26 3.18 10.01
N LYS A 8 -2.18 3.97 9.46
CA LYS A 8 -2.01 4.65 8.18
C LYS A 8 -0.74 5.49 8.15
N ARG A 9 -0.56 6.35 9.15
CA ARG A 9 0.60 7.25 9.26
C ARG A 9 1.95 6.50 9.34
N SER A 10 1.99 5.34 9.97
CA SER A 10 3.22 4.54 10.13
C SER A 10 3.46 3.56 8.97
N PHE A 11 2.46 3.29 8.13
CA PHE A 11 2.52 2.27 7.10
C PHE A 11 3.64 2.47 6.06
N PRO A 12 3.87 3.69 5.50
CA PRO A 12 4.98 3.90 4.56
C PRO A 12 6.36 3.64 5.17
N ARG A 13 6.50 3.77 6.50
CA ARG A 13 7.75 3.60 7.24
C ARG A 13 8.01 2.16 7.70
N ARG A 14 7.13 1.22 7.34
CA ARG A 14 7.36 -0.20 7.62
C ARG A 14 8.59 -0.70 6.88
N ARG A 15 9.10 -1.87 7.30
CA ARG A 15 10.23 -2.51 6.63
C ARG A 15 9.76 -3.15 5.32
N TRP A 16 9.90 -2.40 4.24
CA TRP A 16 9.67 -2.89 2.89
C TRP A 16 10.91 -3.63 2.38
N SER A 17 10.71 -4.81 1.81
CA SER A 17 11.75 -5.47 1.02
C SER A 17 11.69 -4.92 -0.39
N LYS A 18 12.80 -4.38 -0.88
CA LYS A 18 12.94 -3.87 -2.25
C LYS A 18 13.74 -4.86 -3.07
N ASN A 19 13.23 -5.25 -4.24
CA ASN A 19 13.97 -6.10 -5.17
C ASN A 19 14.77 -5.26 -6.19
N TRP A 20 15.56 -5.94 -7.02
CA TRP A 20 16.42 -5.30 -8.02
C TRP A 20 15.65 -4.56 -9.12
N TYR A 21 14.41 -4.98 -9.43
CA TYR A 21 13.50 -4.28 -10.34
C TYR A 21 12.91 -2.98 -9.74
N GLY A 22 13.19 -2.70 -8.46
CA GLY A 22 12.65 -1.54 -7.77
C GLY A 22 11.22 -1.72 -7.23
N ASN A 23 10.69 -2.95 -7.24
CA ASN A 23 9.42 -3.29 -6.60
C ASN A 23 9.63 -3.41 -5.10
N TYR A 24 8.59 -3.06 -4.33
CA TYR A 24 8.56 -3.19 -2.89
C TYR A 24 7.52 -4.22 -2.48
N GLN A 25 7.82 -5.01 -1.44
CA GLN A 25 6.86 -5.91 -0.85
C GLN A 25 6.96 -5.94 0.68
N LEU A 26 5.84 -6.24 1.34
CA LEU A 26 5.82 -6.64 2.75
C LEU A 26 4.62 -7.53 3.05
N THR A 27 4.66 -8.17 4.22
CA THR A 27 3.50 -8.85 4.80
C THR A 27 2.84 -7.93 5.84
N TYR A 28 1.59 -7.57 5.61
CA TYR A 28 0.79 -6.74 6.52
C TYR A 28 -0.41 -7.54 7.03
N GLN A 29 -0.41 -7.86 8.34
CA GLN A 29 -1.54 -8.56 8.97
C GLN A 29 -1.93 -9.86 8.25
N GLY A 30 -0.93 -10.65 7.81
CA GLY A 30 -1.14 -11.87 7.05
C GLY A 30 -1.36 -11.69 5.54
N ARG A 31 -1.49 -10.45 5.05
CA ARG A 31 -1.69 -10.15 3.62
C ARG A 31 -0.38 -9.78 2.95
N LYS A 32 -0.14 -10.30 1.74
CA LYS A 32 0.98 -9.86 0.91
C LYS A 32 0.60 -8.55 0.22
N VAL A 33 1.48 -7.56 0.38
CA VAL A 33 1.33 -6.24 -0.21
C VAL A 33 2.47 -6.01 -1.18
N PHE A 34 2.14 -5.69 -2.42
CA PHE A 34 3.10 -5.39 -3.48
C PHE A 34 2.93 -3.95 -3.95
N ILE A 35 4.05 -3.25 -4.12
CA ILE A 35 4.14 -1.98 -4.83
C ILE A 35 5.11 -2.21 -5.98
N ASN A 36 4.60 -2.27 -7.20
CA ASN A 36 5.41 -2.49 -8.39
C ASN A 36 5.83 -1.14 -8.96
N ASN A 37 7.06 -1.05 -9.43
CA ASN A 37 7.57 0.07 -10.20
C ASN A 37 7.65 -0.37 -11.67
N ASN A 38 7.14 0.43 -12.60
CA ASN A 38 7.18 0.12 -14.03
C ASN A 38 8.46 0.64 -14.73
N GLY A 39 9.42 1.19 -13.99
CA GLY A 39 10.66 1.76 -14.51
C GLY A 39 10.54 3.23 -14.97
N SER A 40 9.35 3.83 -14.99
CA SER A 40 9.12 5.21 -15.43
C SER A 40 8.53 6.12 -14.34
N ASN A 41 8.97 5.95 -13.10
CA ASN A 41 8.45 6.65 -11.92
C ASN A 41 6.93 6.51 -11.75
N ARG A 42 6.34 5.41 -12.22
CA ARG A 42 4.96 5.05 -11.92
C ARG A 42 4.92 3.77 -11.13
N TYR A 43 3.99 3.76 -10.19
CA TYR A 43 3.76 2.64 -9.30
C TYR A 43 2.38 2.03 -9.56
N SER A 44 2.28 0.73 -9.30
CA SER A 44 1.01 0.05 -9.10
C SER A 44 1.04 -0.69 -7.77
N VAL A 45 -0.13 -0.87 -7.18
CA VAL A 45 -0.27 -1.59 -5.92
C VAL A 45 -1.08 -2.84 -6.18
N CYS A 46 -0.66 -3.98 -5.64
CA CYS A 46 -1.44 -5.20 -5.63
C CYS A 46 -1.55 -5.77 -4.20
N VAL A 47 -2.78 -6.00 -3.73
CA VAL A 47 -3.08 -6.63 -2.44
C VAL A 47 -4.24 -7.59 -2.64
N ASP A 48 -4.03 -8.88 -2.35
CA ASP A 48 -5.07 -9.94 -2.46
C ASP A 48 -5.83 -9.90 -3.81
N GLY A 49 -5.10 -9.72 -4.92
CA GLY A 49 -5.67 -9.65 -6.27
C GLY A 49 -6.29 -8.30 -6.66
N LYS A 50 -6.43 -7.35 -5.73
CA LYS A 50 -6.90 -5.99 -6.03
C LYS A 50 -5.75 -5.10 -6.44
N THR A 51 -5.94 -4.38 -7.54
CA THR A 51 -4.94 -3.45 -8.06
C THR A 51 -5.38 -2.00 -7.91
N ALA A 52 -4.46 -1.12 -7.52
CA ALA A 52 -4.65 0.33 -7.55
C ALA A 52 -3.53 1.02 -8.33
N TRP A 53 -3.91 2.03 -9.10
CA TRP A 53 -3.02 2.86 -9.94
C TRP A 53 -3.05 4.34 -9.53
N SER A 54 -3.88 4.68 -8.54
CA SER A 54 -4.05 6.04 -8.05
C SER A 54 -4.32 6.06 -6.55
N TYR A 55 -4.05 7.22 -5.95
CA TYR A 55 -4.40 7.55 -4.57
C TYR A 55 -5.04 8.93 -4.54
N LYS A 56 -6.26 9.03 -4.00
CA LYS A 56 -7.03 10.30 -3.94
C LYS A 56 -7.14 11.00 -5.31
N GLY A 57 -7.40 10.23 -6.36
CA GLY A 57 -7.54 10.74 -7.73
C GLY A 57 -6.23 11.12 -8.42
N LYS A 58 -5.07 11.00 -7.75
CA LYS A 58 -3.76 11.26 -8.34
C LYS A 58 -3.04 9.96 -8.68
N PRO A 59 -2.29 9.92 -9.80
CA PRO A 59 -1.46 8.76 -10.12
C PRO A 59 -0.45 8.44 -9.00
N LEU A 60 -0.04 7.18 -8.90
CA LEU A 60 1.03 6.77 -8.00
C LEU A 60 2.38 7.05 -8.65
N ASP A 61 2.93 8.23 -8.42
CA ASP A 61 4.23 8.68 -8.97
C ASP A 61 5.39 8.58 -7.97
N ASN A 62 5.08 8.25 -6.72
CA ASN A 62 6.08 8.09 -5.67
C ASN A 62 5.69 6.95 -4.73
N PHE A 63 6.70 6.45 -4.03
CA PHE A 63 6.55 5.35 -3.10
C PHE A 63 5.55 5.66 -1.96
N VAL A 64 5.53 6.89 -1.45
CA VAL A 64 4.69 7.25 -0.30
C VAL A 64 3.20 7.22 -0.68
N SER A 65 2.82 7.77 -1.84
CA SER A 65 1.45 7.67 -2.34
C SER A 65 1.05 6.23 -2.65
N ALA A 66 1.96 5.43 -3.22
CA ALA A 66 1.72 3.99 -3.44
C ALA A 66 1.53 3.22 -2.12
N ALA A 67 2.33 3.51 -1.09
CA ALA A 67 2.18 2.92 0.23
C ALA A 67 0.84 3.29 0.88
N TYR A 68 0.36 4.52 0.71
CA TYR A 68 -0.98 4.88 1.20
C TYR A 68 -2.11 4.19 0.42
N ALA A 69 -2.01 4.04 -0.90
CA ALA A 69 -2.96 3.25 -1.67
C ALA A 69 -2.98 1.78 -1.23
N ALA A 70 -1.80 1.20 -0.99
CA ALA A 70 -1.66 -0.13 -0.43
C ALA A 70 -2.30 -0.28 0.95
N PHE A 71 -2.17 0.73 1.81
CA PHE A 71 -2.86 0.74 3.10
C PHE A 71 -4.38 0.71 2.95
N GLU A 72 -4.97 1.47 2.02
CA GLU A 72 -6.42 1.47 1.81
C GLU A 72 -6.94 0.11 1.32
N LEU A 73 -6.14 -0.64 0.56
CA LEU A 73 -6.50 -1.99 0.12
C LEU A 73 -6.27 -3.06 1.20
N ALA A 74 -5.18 -2.93 1.97
CA ALA A 74 -4.73 -3.96 2.91
C ALA A 74 -5.36 -3.84 4.31
N ASP A 75 -5.55 -2.61 4.81
CA ASP A 75 -6.03 -2.39 6.18
C ASP A 75 -7.56 -2.52 6.22
N PRO A 76 -8.09 -3.40 7.09
CA PRO A 76 -9.53 -3.55 7.23
C PRO A 76 -10.15 -2.25 7.74
N ILE A 77 -11.17 -1.77 7.03
CA ILE A 77 -12.04 -0.72 7.57
C ILE A 77 -12.82 -1.36 8.70
N GLU A 78 -12.70 -0.84 9.92
CA GLU A 78 -13.64 -1.19 10.99
C GLU A 78 -15.03 -0.74 10.53
N ARG A 79 -15.81 -1.68 9.98
CA ARG A 79 -17.25 -1.54 9.95
C ARG A 79 -17.67 -1.58 11.41
N ILE A 80 -18.00 -0.41 11.97
CA ILE A 80 -18.88 -0.34 13.13
C ILE A 80 -20.13 -1.11 12.70
N ARG A 81 -20.32 -2.33 13.23
CA ARG A 81 -21.61 -3.00 13.08
C ARG A 81 -22.61 -2.15 13.88
N PRO A 82 -23.79 -1.83 13.32
CA PRO A 82 -24.85 -1.18 14.09
C PRO A 82 -25.22 -2.02 15.32
#